data_AF-A0A2W2G352-F1
#
_entry.id   AF-A0A2W2G352-F1
#
_cell.length_a   1.000
_cell.length_b   1.000
_cell.length_c   1.000
_cell.angle_alpha   90.00
_cell.angle_beta   90.00
_cell.angle_gamma   90.00
#
_symmetry.space_group_name_H-M   'P 1'
#
loop_
_entity.id
_entity.type
_entity.pdbx_description
1 polymer ?
#
loop_
_entity_poly.entity_id
_entity_poly.type
_entity_poly.pdbx_seq_one_letter_code
_entity_poly.pdbx_strand_id
1 'polypeptide(L)'
;MTISYEPVTASELLGEYRPGHSSLFSSPQHTLLAQGVGDVVGPAGTLRALSEQVRLQGRLVLGAVPFDDPASAHLVMPERGRWADPFIARPVTPDGQPRPW
;
A
#
# COMPACT_ATOMS: atom_id res chain seq x y z
N MET A 1 17.32 -1.11 -14.55
CA MET A 1 16.45 -1.54 -13.44
C MET A 1 15.42 -2.49 -14.05
N THR A 2 15.63 -3.79 -13.94
CA THR A 2 14.73 -4.81 -14.51
C THR A 2 13.56 -4.97 -13.54
N ILE A 3 12.36 -4.57 -13.96
CA ILE A 3 11.14 -4.81 -13.19
C ILE A 3 10.69 -6.23 -13.52
N SER A 4 10.86 -7.16 -12.58
CA SER A 4 10.30 -8.51 -12.68
C SER A 4 8.78 -8.42 -12.50
N TYR A 5 8.02 -8.80 -13.53
CA TYR A 5 6.56 -8.91 -13.42
C TYR A 5 6.22 -10.30 -12.92
N GLU A 6 6.00 -10.45 -11.62
CA GLU A 6 5.33 -11.64 -11.10
C GLU A 6 3.84 -11.36 -10.98
N PRO A 7 2.97 -12.22 -11.55
CA PRO A 7 1.53 -12.10 -11.38
C PRO A 7 1.18 -12.44 -9.93
N VAL A 8 0.93 -11.42 -9.10
CA VAL A 8 0.55 -11.59 -7.70
C VAL A 8 -0.91 -11.17 -7.53
N THR A 9 -1.70 -11.98 -6.85
CA THR A 9 -3.09 -11.66 -6.51
C THR A 9 -3.18 -10.78 -5.27
N ALA A 10 -4.30 -10.05 -5.13
CA ALA A 10 -4.54 -9.25 -3.93
C ALA A 10 -4.62 -10.11 -2.64
N SER A 11 -5.11 -11.35 -2.75
CA SER A 11 -5.17 -12.28 -1.61
C SER A 11 -3.80 -12.73 -1.14
N GLU A 12 -2.85 -12.93 -2.06
CA GLU A 12 -1.46 -13.27 -1.71
C GLU A 12 -0.78 -12.11 -0.98
N LEU A 13 -0.92 -10.88 -1.50
CA LEU A 13 -0.40 -9.69 -0.83
C LEU A 13 -0.98 -9.50 0.58
N LEU A 14 -2.28 -9.77 0.76
CA LEU A 14 -2.92 -9.72 2.07
C LEU A 14 -2.35 -10.78 3.03
N GLY A 15 -2.05 -11.99 2.55
CA GLY A 15 -1.44 -13.05 3.36
C GLY A 15 -0.01 -12.73 3.82
N GLU A 16 0.70 -11.89 3.09
CA GLU A 16 2.05 -11.41 3.42
C GLU A 16 2.08 -10.22 4.37
N TYR A 17 0.95 -9.54 4.60
CA TYR A 17 0.88 -8.40 5.51
C TYR A 17 1.35 -8.78 6.93
N ARG A 18 2.20 -7.93 7.50
CA ARG A 18 2.71 -8.00 8.87
C ARG A 18 2.50 -6.65 9.56
N PRO A 19 1.65 -6.58 10.61
CA PRO A 19 1.47 -5.37 11.40
C PRO A 19 2.80 -4.81 11.89
N GLY A 20 2.96 -3.49 11.83
CA GLY A 20 4.18 -2.80 12.26
C GLY A 20 5.40 -2.92 11.32
N HIS A 21 5.38 -3.85 10.36
CA HIS A 21 6.48 -4.08 9.42
C HIS A 21 6.12 -3.78 7.96
N SER A 22 4.83 -3.65 7.66
CA SER A 22 4.31 -3.40 6.32
C SER A 22 3.02 -2.59 6.39
N SER A 23 2.64 -2.04 5.24
CA SER A 23 1.38 -1.32 5.03
C SER A 23 0.69 -1.91 3.83
N LEU A 24 -0.62 -2.13 3.95
CA LEU A 24 -1.48 -2.61 2.88
C LEU A 24 -2.46 -1.51 2.50
N PHE A 25 -2.61 -1.24 1.21
CA PHE A 25 -3.62 -0.34 0.68
C PHE A 25 -4.39 -1.04 -0.43
N SER A 26 -5.71 -1.18 -0.28
CA SER A 26 -6.57 -1.84 -1.25
C SER A 26 -7.64 -0.87 -1.74
N SER A 27 -7.72 -0.72 -3.06
CA SER A 27 -8.73 0.06 -3.77
C SER A 27 -9.36 -0.78 -4.88
N PRO A 28 -10.47 -0.34 -5.50
CA PRO A 28 -11.07 -1.06 -6.62
C PRO A 28 -10.15 -1.29 -7.81
N GLN A 29 -9.13 -0.44 -7.98
CA GLN A 29 -8.22 -0.51 -9.12
C GLN A 29 -6.96 -1.32 -8.82
N HIS A 30 -6.46 -1.27 -7.59
CA HIS A 30 -5.19 -1.90 -7.24
C HIS A 30 -5.11 -2.26 -5.75
N THR A 31 -4.32 -3.29 -5.44
CA THR A 31 -3.86 -3.57 -4.07
C THR A 31 -2.34 -3.45 -4.01
N LEU A 32 -1.84 -2.73 -3.02
CA LEU A 32 -0.42 -2.49 -2.75
C LEU A 32 -0.05 -3.09 -1.40
N LEU A 33 1.06 -3.84 -1.38
CA LEU A 33 1.80 -4.15 -0.17
C LEU A 33 3.13 -3.40 -0.18
N ALA A 34 3.30 -2.50 0.78
CA ALA A 34 4.53 -1.75 1.00
C ALA A 34 5.28 -2.33 2.20
N GLN A 35 6.57 -2.60 2.04
CA GLN A 35 7.41 -3.28 3.03
C GLN A 35 8.62 -2.43 3.39
N GLY A 36 8.94 -2.39 4.68
CA GLY A 36 10.05 -1.61 5.22
C GLY A 36 9.83 -0.10 5.15
N VAL A 37 10.76 0.64 5.76
CA VAL A 37 10.81 2.11 5.73
C VAL A 37 12.20 2.51 5.29
N GLY A 38 12.33 2.93 4.04
CA GLY A 38 13.60 3.42 3.51
C GLY A 38 13.87 4.86 3.94
N ASP A 39 12.81 5.68 4.02
CA ASP A 39 12.91 7.08 4.41
C ASP A 39 11.54 7.62 4.87
N VAL A 40 11.53 8.77 5.54
CA VAL A 40 10.34 9.40 6.14
C VAL A 40 10.22 10.84 5.61
N VAL A 41 9.02 11.24 5.22
CA VAL A 41 8.76 12.64 4.84
C VAL A 41 8.81 13.49 6.11
N GLY A 42 9.65 14.52 6.11
CA GLY A 42 9.77 15.44 7.23
C GLY A 42 8.46 16.19 7.54
N PRO A 43 8.35 16.81 8.72
CA PRO A 43 7.15 17.53 9.11
C PRO A 43 6.88 18.75 8.22
N ALA A 44 5.60 19.10 8.08
CA ALA A 44 5.15 20.30 7.39
C ALA A 44 4.00 20.98 8.13
N GLY A 45 4.12 22.29 8.37
CA GLY A 45 3.10 23.05 9.11
C GLY A 45 1.78 23.25 8.38
N THR A 46 1.68 22.89 7.10
CA THR A 46 0.43 23.00 6.31
C THR A 46 0.30 21.84 5.33
N LEU A 47 -0.94 21.49 4.95
CA LEU A 47 -1.20 20.48 3.92
C LEU A 47 -0.59 20.85 2.56
N ARG A 48 -0.54 22.14 2.22
CA ARG A 48 0.09 22.61 0.98
C ARG A 48 1.59 22.30 0.99
N ALA A 49 2.28 22.66 2.06
CA ALA A 49 3.71 22.39 2.19
C ALA A 49 4.00 20.87 2.18
N LEU A 50 3.18 20.08 2.87
CA LEU A 50 3.27 18.61 2.87
C LEU A 50 3.09 18.04 1.46
N SER A 51 2.08 18.51 0.72
CA SER A 51 1.84 18.08 -0.66
C SER A 51 3.01 18.39 -1.59
N GLU A 52 3.67 19.55 -1.44
CA GLU A 52 4.85 19.87 -2.24
C GLU A 52 6.05 18.98 -1.86
N GLN A 53 6.28 18.73 -0.57
CA GLN A 53 7.32 17.81 -0.12
C GLN A 53 7.13 16.39 -0.68
N VAL A 54 5.90 15.88 -0.69
CA VAL A 54 5.56 14.56 -1.26
C VAL A 54 5.84 14.53 -2.76
N ARG A 55 5.46 15.58 -3.51
CA ARG A 55 5.71 15.66 -4.95
C ARG A 55 7.19 15.63 -5.30
N LEU A 56 8.03 16.28 -4.47
CA LEU A 56 9.48 16.31 -4.67
C LEU A 56 10.15 14.95 -4.48
N GLN A 57 9.51 13.98 -3.81
CA GLN A 57 10.11 12.65 -3.61
C GLN A 57 10.22 11.85 -4.92
N GLY A 58 9.33 12.07 -5.89
CA GLY A 58 9.34 11.36 -7.17
C GLY A 58 9.16 9.83 -7.08
N ARG A 59 8.72 9.31 -5.93
CA ARG A 59 8.52 7.89 -5.66
C ARG A 59 7.28 7.67 -4.78
N LEU A 60 6.90 6.41 -4.58
CA LEU A 60 5.76 6.04 -3.74
C LEU A 60 5.96 6.57 -2.31
N VAL A 61 4.95 7.30 -1.83
CA VAL A 61 4.81 7.74 -0.44
C VAL A 61 3.46 7.23 0.06
N LEU A 62 3.42 6.68 1.28
CA LEU A 62 2.20 6.22 1.91
C LEU A 62 2.19 6.54 3.40
N GLY A 63 1.02 6.57 4.00
CA GLY A 63 0.85 6.79 5.43
C GLY A 63 -0.47 7.47 5.73
N ALA A 64 -0.50 8.19 6.84
CA ALA A 64 -1.69 8.89 7.31
C ALA A 64 -1.38 10.35 7.62
N VAL A 65 -2.34 11.21 7.32
CA VAL A 65 -2.32 12.64 7.65
C VAL A 65 -3.47 12.90 8.62
N PRO A 66 -3.20 13.34 9.86
CA PRO A 66 -4.24 13.77 10.78
C PRO A 66 -5.08 14.91 10.19
N PHE A 67 -6.34 15.01 10.62
CA PHE A 67 -7.27 15.98 10.05
C PHE A 67 -6.86 17.45 10.32
N ASP A 68 -6.42 17.74 11.55
CA ASP A 68 -6.17 19.08 12.08
C ASP A 68 -4.68 19.41 12.30
N ASP A 69 -3.80 18.41 12.22
CA ASP A 69 -2.36 18.58 12.43
C ASP A 69 -1.52 17.93 11.30
N PRO A 70 -1.29 18.65 10.19
CA PRO A 70 -0.40 18.20 9.14
C PRO A 70 1.05 17.99 9.57
N ALA A 71 1.51 18.63 10.65
CA ALA A 71 2.89 18.50 11.11
C ALA A 71 3.14 17.13 11.76
N SER A 72 2.08 16.51 12.29
CA SER A 72 2.09 15.14 12.81
C SER A 72 1.80 14.06 11.75
N ALA A 73 1.79 14.41 10.46
CA ALA A 73 1.66 13.43 9.39
C ALA A 73 2.80 12.40 9.46
N HIS A 74 2.44 11.12 9.39
CA HIS A 74 3.42 10.04 9.33
C HIS A 74 3.37 9.41 7.94
N LEU A 75 4.26 9.89 7.07
CA LEU A 75 4.38 9.45 5.69
C LEU A 75 5.77 8.85 5.44
N VAL A 76 5.81 7.68 4.80
CA VAL A 76 7.03 6.92 4.58
C VAL A 76 7.22 6.58 3.11
N MET A 77 8.48 6.42 2.73
CA MET A 77 8.92 5.86 1.47
C MET A 77 9.35 4.41 1.75
N PRO A 78 8.62 3.41 1.23
CA PRO A 78 8.90 2.03 1.54
C PRO A 78 10.16 1.56 0.82
N GLU A 79 10.86 0.58 1.38
CA GLU A 79 12.01 -0.04 0.71
C GLU A 79 11.56 -0.81 -0.54
N ARG A 80 10.38 -1.44 -0.46
CA ARG A 80 9.80 -2.23 -1.54
C ARG A 80 8.28 -2.03 -1.58
N GLY A 81 7.74 -1.96 -2.80
CA GLY A 81 6.30 -1.99 -3.05
C GLY A 81 5.97 -3.09 -4.05
N ARG A 82 4.95 -3.90 -3.75
CA ARG A 82 4.39 -4.91 -4.64
C ARG A 82 2.94 -4.58 -4.94
N TRP A 83 2.59 -4.61 -6.21
CA TRP A 83 1.23 -4.38 -6.69
C TRP A 83 0.60 -5.71 -7.09
N ALA A 84 -0.66 -5.90 -6.72
CA ALA A 84 -1.45 -7.00 -7.26
C ALA A 84 -1.84 -6.67 -8.71
N ASP A 85 -1.87 -7.72 -9.55
CA ASP A 85 -2.46 -7.61 -10.88
C ASP A 85 -3.99 -7.54 -10.72
N PRO A 86 -4.65 -6.46 -11.18
CA PRO A 86 -6.09 -6.29 -11.02
C PRO A 86 -6.92 -7.27 -11.86
N PHE A 87 -6.31 -7.96 -12.84
CA PHE A 87 -6.98 -8.91 -13.71
C PHE A 87 -6.79 -10.36 -13.28
N ILE A 88 -5.96 -10.61 -12.26
CA ILE A 88 -5.70 -11.96 -11.76
C ILE A 88 -6.43 -12.12 -10.43
N ALA A 89 -7.66 -12.62 -10.54
CA ALA A 89 -8.41 -13.09 -9.39
C ALA A 89 -7.86 -14.44 -8.92
N ARG A 90 -7.79 -14.64 -7.61
CA ARG A 90 -7.57 -15.97 -7.04
C ARG A 90 -8.72 -16.88 -7.53
N PRO A 91 -8.45 -18.08 -8.06
CA PRO A 91 -9.50 -19.04 -8.37
C PRO A 91 -10.33 -19.28 -7.10
N VAL A 92 -11.62 -18.94 -7.15
CA VAL A 92 -12.55 -19.30 -6.08
C VAL A 92 -12.94 -20.74 -6.38
N THR A 93 -12.38 -21.71 -5.65
CA THR A 93 -12.96 -23.05 -5.63
C THR A 93 -14.34 -22.88 -4.99
N PRO A 94 -15.45 -23.21 -5.68
CA PRO A 94 -16.75 -23.19 -5.04
C PRO A 94 -16.69 -24.14 -3.85
N ASP A 95 -16.97 -23.63 -2.65
CA ASP A 95 -17.16 -24.52 -1.50
C ASP A 95 -18.19 -25.57 -1.89
N GLY A 96 -17.80 -26.84 -1.79
CA GLY A 96 -18.61 -27.97 -2.19
C GLY A 96 -20.00 -27.87 -1.55
N GLN A 97 -21.02 -28.07 -2.41
CA GLN A 97 -22.46 -28.15 -2.18
C GLN A 97 -23.02 -27.25 -1.05
N PRO A 98 -23.91 -26.27 -1.35
CA PRO A 98 -24.52 -25.43 -0.31
C PRO A 98 -25.11 -26.31 0.79
N ARG A 99 -24.77 -26.01 2.05
CA ARG A 99 -25.33 -26.73 3.19
C ARG A 99 -26.86 -26.61 3.13
N PRO A 100 -27.62 -27.73 3.12
CA PRO A 100 -29.07 -27.64 3.26
C PRO A 100 -29.39 -26.99 4.60
N TRP A 101 -30.31 -26.04 4.57
CA TRP A 101 -30.92 -25.44 5.76
C TRP A 101 -31.65 -26.50 6.59
#